data_AF-A0A5J4YXD0-F1
#
_entry.id   AF-A0A5J4YXD0-F1
#
_cell.length_a   1.000
_cell.length_b   1.000
_cell.length_c   1.000
_cell.angle_alpha   90.00
_cell.angle_beta   90.00
_cell.angle_gamma   90.00
#
_symmetry.space_group_name_H-M   'P 1'
#
loop_
_entity.id
_entity.type
_entity.pdbx_description
1 polymer ?
#
loop_
_entity_poly.entity_id
_entity_poly.type
_entity_poly.pdbx_seq_one_letter_code
_entity_poly.pdbx_strand_id
1 'polypeptide(L)'
;MPAQTVIAWAVESIDGSGGTLGQAGNLERTAICIEPRPLGCRFDVFPTLGFMRFDSADFFFGVNLAGWEARWIGIALHEMMHLLGIGTLWQPNFGPDYRKRVDCVSGVRGNYLFPAAKREWVALGGRDFVGAPPVEFNQGSVSGTRCAHWDEATFGSELMTGFSNANFAGSRDILSRITIGALEDLQYAVDYAEAEDYAILNSNGIFRRQVEWVENAELDDYLSRGEFELLPAAEMPDGMPFVNKNGAPIMFQMPNGTLTRTQP
;
A
#
# COMPACT_ATOMS: atom_id res chain seq x y z
N MET A 1 -1.59 -4.51 -28.56
CA MET A 1 -2.21 -3.24 -28.10
C MET A 1 -1.66 -2.97 -26.71
N PRO A 2 -1.27 -1.73 -26.36
CA PRO A 2 -0.90 -1.43 -24.99
C PRO A 2 -2.08 -1.78 -24.08
N ALA A 3 -1.85 -2.65 -23.10
CA ALA A 3 -2.86 -2.96 -22.10
C ALA A 3 -2.92 -1.79 -21.11
N GLN A 4 -4.12 -1.29 -20.85
CA GLN A 4 -4.37 -0.19 -19.92
C GLN A 4 -5.10 -0.73 -18.69
N THR A 5 -4.82 -0.16 -17.53
CA THR A 5 -5.57 -0.42 -16.29
C THR A 5 -6.56 0.73 -16.07
N VAL A 6 -7.83 0.39 -15.90
CA VAL A 6 -8.86 1.32 -15.42
C VAL A 6 -8.98 1.16 -13.91
N ILE A 7 -8.98 2.28 -13.18
CA ILE A 7 -9.13 2.28 -11.73
C ILE A 7 -10.38 3.09 -11.40
N ALA A 8 -11.34 2.43 -10.76
CA ALA A 8 -12.48 3.06 -10.15
C ALA A 8 -12.29 3.11 -8.63
N TRP A 9 -12.96 4.04 -7.96
CA TRP A 9 -12.87 4.17 -6.51
C TRP A 9 -14.17 4.68 -5.90
N ALA A 10 -14.37 4.44 -4.61
CA ALA A 10 -15.45 4.99 -3.82
C ALA A 10 -15.03 5.24 -2.37
N VAL A 11 -15.75 6.15 -1.71
CA VAL A 11 -15.73 6.31 -0.25
C VAL A 11 -17.06 5.76 0.26
N GLU A 12 -17.01 4.71 1.06
CA GLU A 12 -18.20 3.99 1.54
C GLU A 12 -17.94 3.39 2.94
N SER A 13 -18.98 2.94 3.63
CA SER A 13 -18.80 2.29 4.94
C SER A 13 -18.09 0.94 4.75
N ILE A 14 -17.03 0.69 5.51
CA ILE A 14 -16.33 -0.61 5.53
C ILE A 14 -16.51 -1.28 6.89
N ASP A 15 -15.89 -0.75 7.94
CA ASP A 15 -15.92 -1.29 9.31
C ASP A 15 -16.11 -0.23 10.41
N GLY A 16 -16.14 1.05 10.05
CA GLY A 16 -16.38 2.16 10.97
C GLY A 16 -15.11 2.94 11.25
N SER A 17 -14.94 3.44 12.49
CA SER A 17 -13.73 4.19 12.83
C SER A 17 -12.60 3.25 13.25
N GLY A 18 -11.44 3.43 12.63
CA GLY A 18 -10.27 2.58 12.81
C GLY A 18 -10.43 1.21 12.13
N GLY A 19 -9.35 0.44 12.10
CA GLY A 19 -9.34 -0.82 11.35
C GLY A 19 -8.96 -0.57 9.89
N THR A 20 -9.89 -0.83 8.98
CA THR A 20 -9.60 -0.82 7.53
C THR A 20 -9.74 0.58 6.93
N LEU A 21 -8.63 1.30 6.80
CA LEU A 21 -8.63 2.63 6.18
C LEU A 21 -9.02 2.58 4.69
N GLY A 22 -8.56 1.55 4.00
CA GLY A 22 -8.80 1.33 2.58
C GLY A 22 -8.66 -0.15 2.22
N GLN A 23 -9.23 -0.52 1.09
CA GLN A 23 -9.03 -1.83 0.48
C GLN A 23 -9.17 -1.73 -1.04
N ALA A 24 -8.38 -2.52 -1.76
CA ALA A 24 -8.43 -2.59 -3.21
C ALA A 24 -8.36 -4.02 -3.75
N GLY A 25 -8.93 -4.19 -4.94
CA GLY A 25 -8.90 -5.46 -5.64
C GLY A 25 -9.08 -5.33 -7.15
N ASN A 26 -8.52 -6.31 -7.87
CA ASN A 26 -8.73 -6.42 -9.31
C ASN A 26 -10.10 -7.02 -9.59
N LEU A 27 -10.93 -6.31 -10.35
CA LEU A 27 -12.18 -6.83 -10.90
C LEU A 27 -11.94 -7.60 -12.20
N GLU A 28 -11.02 -7.08 -13.03
CA GLU A 28 -10.61 -7.73 -14.27
C GLU A 28 -9.09 -7.77 -14.41
N ARG A 29 -8.64 -8.84 -15.08
CA ARG A 29 -7.23 -9.12 -15.33
C ARG A 29 -7.09 -9.97 -16.58
N THR A 30 -5.93 -9.89 -17.20
CA THR A 30 -5.58 -10.72 -18.35
C THR A 30 -4.27 -11.48 -18.11
N ALA A 31 -4.19 -12.70 -18.64
CA ALA A 31 -2.96 -13.48 -18.63
C ALA A 31 -2.04 -13.01 -19.77
N ILE A 32 -0.76 -12.81 -19.45
CA ILE A 32 0.27 -12.45 -20.44
C ILE A 32 1.23 -13.60 -20.56
N CYS A 33 1.34 -14.16 -21.76
CA CYS A 33 2.38 -15.13 -22.07
C CYS A 33 3.73 -14.41 -22.15
N ILE A 34 4.62 -14.71 -21.22
CA ILE A 34 5.92 -14.03 -21.09
C ILE A 34 7.10 -14.93 -21.48
N GLU A 35 6.88 -16.24 -21.54
CA GLU A 35 7.90 -17.22 -21.88
C GLU A 35 7.23 -18.43 -22.57
N PRO A 36 7.19 -18.46 -23.91
CA PRO A 36 6.65 -19.59 -24.66
C PRO A 36 7.42 -20.88 -24.35
N ARG A 37 6.69 -21.99 -24.19
CA ARG A 37 7.25 -23.34 -23.95
C ARG A 37 6.69 -24.33 -24.98
N PRO A 38 7.36 -25.47 -25.25
CA PRO A 38 6.91 -26.43 -26.26
C PRO A 38 5.47 -26.95 -26.08
N LEU A 39 4.96 -26.97 -24.84
CA LEU A 39 3.59 -27.41 -24.51
C LEU A 39 2.82 -26.36 -23.69
N GLY A 40 3.06 -25.07 -23.90
CA GLY A 40 2.29 -24.01 -23.25
C GLY A 40 3.06 -22.70 -23.14
N CYS A 41 2.78 -21.94 -22.09
CA CYS A 41 3.52 -20.73 -21.79
C CYS A 41 3.71 -20.58 -20.29
N ARG A 42 4.74 -19.85 -19.87
CA ARG A 42 4.78 -19.28 -18.53
C ARG A 42 4.05 -17.95 -18.57
N PHE A 43 3.16 -17.73 -17.62
CA PHE A 43 2.30 -16.56 -17.63
C PHE A 43 2.67 -15.57 -16.53
N ASP A 44 2.35 -14.32 -16.80
CA ASP A 44 2.12 -13.31 -15.79
C ASP A 44 0.68 -12.82 -15.86
N VAL A 45 0.30 -11.94 -14.93
CA VAL A 45 -1.02 -11.32 -14.92
C VAL A 45 -0.88 -9.82 -15.06
N PHE A 46 -1.77 -9.22 -15.84
CA PHE A 46 -1.92 -7.77 -15.94
C PHE A 46 -3.33 -7.34 -15.52
N PRO A 47 -3.46 -6.49 -14.49
CA PRO A 47 -4.72 -5.87 -14.09
C PRO A 47 -5.28 -4.95 -15.18
N THR A 48 -6.54 -5.15 -15.56
CA THR A 48 -7.22 -4.28 -16.55
C THR A 48 -8.32 -3.43 -15.94
N LEU A 49 -8.95 -3.89 -14.86
CA LEU A 49 -9.92 -3.12 -14.08
C LEU A 49 -9.71 -3.36 -12.58
N GLY A 50 -9.55 -2.29 -11.82
CA GLY A 50 -9.44 -2.29 -10.36
C GLY A 50 -10.48 -1.42 -9.68
N PHE A 51 -10.80 -1.74 -8.44
CA PHE A 51 -11.66 -0.93 -7.58
C PHE A 51 -11.00 -0.69 -6.22
N MET A 52 -10.94 0.56 -5.78
CA MET A 52 -10.48 0.96 -4.45
C MET A 52 -11.65 1.48 -3.62
N ARG A 53 -11.70 1.13 -2.34
CA ARG A 53 -12.68 1.62 -1.38
C ARG A 53 -11.94 2.21 -0.20
N PHE A 54 -12.40 3.34 0.29
CA PHE A 54 -11.90 3.96 1.50
C PHE A 54 -13.03 4.04 2.52
N ASP A 55 -12.76 3.70 3.79
CA ASP A 55 -13.81 3.76 4.80
C ASP A 55 -14.20 5.21 5.02
N SER A 56 -15.47 5.53 4.76
CA SER A 56 -16.06 6.84 4.99
C SER A 56 -15.84 7.38 6.41
N ALA A 57 -15.89 6.53 7.44
CA ALA A 57 -15.72 6.97 8.82
C ALA A 57 -14.29 7.44 9.09
N ASP A 58 -13.28 6.76 8.53
CA ASP A 58 -11.88 7.16 8.63
C ASP A 58 -11.52 8.28 7.63
N PHE A 59 -12.10 8.24 6.44
CA PHE A 59 -11.87 9.22 5.38
C PHE A 59 -12.28 10.62 5.81
N PHE A 60 -13.47 10.78 6.39
CA PHE A 60 -13.90 12.09 6.87
C PHE A 60 -13.32 12.47 8.23
N PHE A 61 -12.70 11.53 8.96
CA PHE A 61 -12.02 11.83 10.21
C PHE A 61 -10.80 12.74 9.99
N GLY A 62 -10.78 13.88 10.68
CA GLY A 62 -9.66 14.80 10.61
C GLY A 62 -9.56 15.59 9.30
N VAL A 63 -10.60 15.64 8.47
CA VAL A 63 -10.59 16.36 7.17
C VAL A 63 -10.16 17.83 7.24
N ASN A 64 -10.35 18.46 8.40
CA ASN A 64 -9.93 19.85 8.64
C ASN A 64 -8.47 19.99 9.12
N LEU A 65 -7.74 18.89 9.31
CA LEU A 65 -6.36 18.88 9.78
C LEU A 65 -5.39 18.97 8.60
N ALA A 66 -4.30 19.72 8.77
CA ALA A 66 -3.34 19.99 7.70
C ALA A 66 -2.70 18.71 7.11
N GLY A 67 -2.50 17.66 7.91
CA GLY A 67 -1.92 16.39 7.45
C GLY A 67 -2.91 15.42 6.81
N TRP A 68 -4.19 15.78 6.70
CA TRP A 68 -5.22 14.87 6.18
C TRP A 68 -4.98 14.48 4.73
N GLU A 69 -4.72 15.45 3.87
CA GLU A 69 -4.49 15.22 2.44
C GLU A 69 -3.27 14.32 2.20
N ALA A 70 -2.14 14.64 2.86
CA ALA A 70 -0.92 13.85 2.74
C ALA A 70 -1.10 12.40 3.19
N ARG A 71 -1.88 12.17 4.25
CA ARG A 71 -2.22 10.82 4.74
C ARG A 71 -3.03 10.04 3.71
N TRP A 72 -4.09 10.64 3.17
CA TRP A 72 -4.97 9.96 2.22
C TRP A 72 -4.37 9.78 0.84
N ILE A 73 -3.44 10.65 0.41
CA ILE A 73 -2.61 10.39 -0.77
C ILE A 73 -1.78 9.12 -0.56
N GLY A 74 -1.17 8.94 0.62
CA GLY A 74 -0.40 7.73 0.95
C GLY A 74 -1.26 6.47 0.93
N ILE A 75 -2.41 6.49 1.60
CA ILE A 75 -3.35 5.35 1.63
C ILE A 75 -3.88 5.04 0.22
N ALA A 76 -4.27 6.05 -0.56
CA ALA A 76 -4.73 5.84 -1.93
C ALA A 76 -3.62 5.27 -2.83
N LEU A 77 -2.37 5.70 -2.64
CA LEU A 77 -1.24 5.16 -3.35
C LEU A 77 -0.97 3.70 -2.97
N HIS A 78 -1.04 3.36 -1.68
CA HIS A 78 -0.94 1.98 -1.18
C HIS A 78 -1.97 1.05 -1.85
N GLU A 79 -3.24 1.46 -1.82
CA GLU A 79 -4.32 0.68 -2.45
C GLU A 79 -4.16 0.57 -3.97
N MET A 80 -3.67 1.62 -4.62
CA MET A 80 -3.36 1.58 -6.04
C MET A 80 -2.22 0.60 -6.36
N MET A 81 -1.19 0.50 -5.51
CA MET A 81 -0.12 -0.48 -5.70
C MET A 81 -0.64 -1.92 -5.60
N HIS A 82 -1.60 -2.18 -4.71
CA HIS A 82 -2.31 -3.46 -4.69
C HIS A 82 -3.06 -3.75 -5.99
N LEU A 83 -3.72 -2.74 -6.57
CA LEU A 83 -4.35 -2.89 -7.88
C LEU A 83 -3.34 -3.21 -8.98
N LEU A 84 -2.15 -2.61 -8.94
CA LEU A 84 -1.11 -2.83 -9.95
C LEU A 84 -0.43 -4.20 -9.81
N GLY A 85 -0.62 -4.89 -8.68
CA GLY A 85 -0.20 -6.28 -8.49
C GLY A 85 0.75 -6.51 -7.32
N ILE A 86 1.13 -5.46 -6.59
CA ILE A 86 1.93 -5.59 -5.39
C ILE A 86 1.09 -6.33 -4.34
N GLY A 87 1.63 -7.43 -3.80
CA GLY A 87 0.90 -8.31 -2.89
C GLY A 87 -0.13 -9.22 -3.56
N THR A 88 -1.01 -8.65 -4.38
CA THR A 88 -2.15 -9.37 -5.00
C THR A 88 -1.73 -10.36 -6.08
N LEU A 89 -0.64 -10.09 -6.80
CA LEU A 89 -0.07 -10.95 -7.86
C LEU A 89 1.25 -11.62 -7.45
N TRP A 90 1.58 -11.61 -6.16
CA TRP A 90 2.79 -12.22 -5.64
C TRP A 90 2.67 -13.74 -5.50
N GLN A 91 1.47 -14.25 -5.22
CA GLN A 91 1.20 -15.68 -5.13
C GLN A 91 0.53 -16.20 -6.41
N PRO A 92 0.83 -17.45 -6.83
CA PRO A 92 0.30 -18.04 -8.05
C PRO A 92 -1.13 -18.55 -7.85
N ASN A 93 -2.06 -17.66 -7.49
CA ASN A 93 -3.48 -17.98 -7.31
C ASN A 93 -4.20 -18.33 -8.64
N PHE A 94 -3.46 -18.37 -9.74
CA PHE A 94 -3.96 -18.57 -11.12
C PHE A 94 -3.49 -19.89 -11.74
N GLY A 95 -2.70 -20.68 -11.00
CA GLY A 95 -2.20 -21.98 -11.45
C GLY A 95 -0.67 -22.07 -11.46
N PRO A 96 -0.13 -23.28 -11.66
CA PRO A 96 1.32 -23.54 -11.52
C PRO A 96 2.17 -22.88 -12.60
N ASP A 97 1.57 -22.48 -13.73
CA ASP A 97 2.28 -21.85 -14.85
C ASP A 97 2.47 -20.34 -14.68
N TYR A 98 1.93 -19.75 -13.61
CA TYR A 98 2.08 -18.34 -13.27
C TYR A 98 3.27 -18.09 -12.36
N ARG A 99 3.88 -16.91 -12.46
CA ARG A 99 5.01 -16.53 -11.62
C ARG A 99 4.62 -16.41 -10.14
N LYS A 100 5.27 -17.19 -9.29
CA LYS A 100 5.29 -17.04 -7.82
C LYS A 100 6.42 -16.11 -7.42
N ARG A 101 6.10 -14.92 -6.89
CA ARG A 101 7.07 -13.88 -6.51
C ARG A 101 7.49 -13.93 -5.05
N VAL A 102 6.76 -14.66 -4.21
CA VAL A 102 7.08 -14.80 -2.79
C VAL A 102 7.15 -16.27 -2.38
N ASP A 103 8.14 -16.62 -1.57
CA ASP A 103 8.12 -17.85 -0.77
C ASP A 103 7.56 -17.51 0.60
N CYS A 104 6.25 -17.59 0.72
CA CYS A 104 5.53 -17.26 1.93
C CYS A 104 4.77 -18.46 2.46
N VAL A 105 5.02 -18.78 3.72
CA VAL A 105 4.31 -19.77 4.52
C VAL A 105 3.89 -19.04 5.79
N SER A 106 2.59 -18.75 5.89
CA SER A 106 2.03 -18.01 7.03
C SER A 106 2.49 -18.60 8.36
N GLY A 107 3.01 -17.73 9.22
CA GLY A 107 3.52 -18.03 10.54
C GLY A 107 4.89 -18.69 10.59
N VAL A 108 5.54 -18.88 9.44
CA VAL A 108 6.82 -19.61 9.33
C VAL A 108 7.89 -18.78 8.62
N ARG A 109 7.60 -18.26 7.43
CA ARG A 109 8.55 -17.46 6.64
C ARG A 109 7.83 -16.64 5.57
N GLY A 110 8.44 -15.53 5.14
CA GLY A 110 8.01 -14.75 3.99
C GLY A 110 9.19 -14.04 3.35
N ASN A 111 9.52 -14.40 2.10
CA ASN A 111 10.61 -13.77 1.36
C ASN A 111 10.19 -13.47 -0.07
N TYR A 112 10.61 -12.31 -0.58
CA TYR A 112 10.45 -11.96 -1.99
C TYR A 112 11.53 -12.62 -2.87
N LEU A 113 11.17 -13.02 -4.08
CA LEU A 113 12.00 -13.91 -4.91
C LEU A 113 12.61 -13.23 -6.13
N PHE A 114 12.14 -12.06 -6.52
CA PHE A 114 12.44 -11.46 -7.82
C PHE A 114 13.56 -10.40 -7.76
N PRO A 115 14.33 -10.24 -8.84
CA PRO A 115 15.65 -9.61 -8.78
C PRO A 115 15.63 -8.08 -8.56
N ALA A 116 14.66 -7.33 -9.09
CA ALA A 116 14.70 -5.88 -9.01
C ALA A 116 14.46 -5.38 -7.57
N ALA A 117 13.41 -5.87 -6.89
CA ALA A 117 13.21 -5.53 -5.47
C ALA A 117 14.37 -6.01 -4.59
N LYS A 118 14.95 -7.18 -4.87
CA LYS A 118 16.13 -7.71 -4.17
C LYS A 118 17.37 -6.83 -4.33
N ARG A 119 17.60 -6.30 -5.53
CA ARG A 119 18.70 -5.38 -5.83
C ARG A 119 18.59 -4.13 -4.96
N GLU A 120 17.41 -3.51 -4.91
CA GLU A 120 17.19 -2.30 -4.13
C GLU A 120 17.25 -2.56 -2.62
N TRP A 121 16.78 -3.72 -2.16
CA TRP A 121 16.93 -4.16 -0.77
C TRP A 121 18.39 -4.24 -0.34
N VAL A 122 19.24 -4.88 -1.15
CA VAL A 122 20.69 -4.95 -0.89
C VAL A 122 21.32 -3.55 -0.95
N ALA A 123 20.90 -2.70 -1.89
CA ALA A 123 21.41 -1.33 -2.03
C ALA A 123 21.11 -0.47 -0.79
N LEU A 124 19.96 -0.69 -0.13
CA LEU A 124 19.59 -0.03 1.12
C LEU A 124 20.22 -0.68 2.37
N GLY A 125 21.12 -1.64 2.20
CA GLY A 125 21.83 -2.29 3.29
C GLY A 125 21.07 -3.44 3.95
N GLY A 126 20.05 -3.99 3.27
CA GLY A 126 19.40 -5.23 3.68
C GLY A 126 20.37 -6.42 3.70
N ARG A 127 20.37 -7.20 4.79
CA ARG A 127 21.39 -8.24 5.08
C ARG A 127 20.82 -9.55 5.64
N ASP A 128 19.55 -9.82 5.41
CA ASP A 128 18.92 -11.09 5.78
C ASP A 128 19.64 -12.30 5.15
N PHE A 129 19.51 -13.48 5.76
CA PHE A 129 20.28 -14.69 5.40
C PHE A 129 20.06 -15.15 3.94
N VAL A 130 18.96 -14.74 3.32
CA VAL A 130 18.59 -15.11 1.94
C VAL A 130 18.75 -13.95 0.94
N GLY A 131 19.22 -12.79 1.40
CA GLY A 131 19.44 -11.59 0.60
C GLY A 131 18.18 -11.11 -0.10
N ALA A 132 17.02 -11.19 0.57
CA ALA A 132 15.73 -10.84 0.01
C ALA A 132 14.90 -9.94 0.94
N PRO A 133 14.09 -9.02 0.37
CA PRO A 133 13.12 -8.27 1.15
C PRO A 133 12.19 -9.25 1.91
N PRO A 134 12.09 -9.16 3.25
CA PRO A 134 11.13 -9.96 3.99
C PRO A 134 9.71 -9.50 3.68
N VAL A 135 8.83 -10.48 3.58
CA VAL A 135 7.39 -10.32 3.30
C VAL A 135 6.63 -10.68 4.56
N GLU A 136 5.62 -9.90 4.91
CA GLU A 136 4.86 -10.09 6.14
C GLU A 136 4.30 -11.52 6.24
N PHE A 137 4.63 -12.24 7.30
CA PHE A 137 4.23 -13.63 7.48
C PHE A 137 3.74 -13.93 8.91
N ASN A 138 3.77 -12.98 9.83
CA ASN A 138 3.62 -13.25 11.26
C ASN A 138 2.19 -13.70 11.62
N GLN A 139 2.07 -14.58 12.64
CA GLN A 139 0.78 -15.15 13.06
C GLN A 139 -0.16 -14.14 13.75
N GLY A 140 0.35 -12.97 14.16
CA GLY A 140 -0.45 -11.87 14.71
C GLY A 140 -0.99 -10.90 13.67
N SER A 141 -0.53 -11.00 12.43
CA SER A 141 -0.92 -10.07 11.35
C SER A 141 -2.34 -10.37 10.89
N VAL A 142 -3.14 -9.32 10.66
CA VAL A 142 -4.55 -9.44 10.23
C VAL A 142 -4.67 -10.16 8.89
N SER A 143 -5.85 -10.76 8.65
CA SER A 143 -6.16 -11.64 7.52
C SER A 143 -5.78 -11.07 6.14
N GLY A 144 -5.72 -9.74 5.98
CA GLY A 144 -5.38 -9.07 4.72
C GLY A 144 -3.88 -8.80 4.52
N THR A 145 -3.06 -8.92 5.56
CA THR A 145 -1.67 -8.45 5.49
C THR A 145 -0.70 -9.50 4.97
N ARG A 146 -0.89 -10.75 5.42
CA ARG A 146 0.12 -11.81 5.24
C ARG A 146 0.35 -12.14 3.78
N CYS A 147 1.62 -12.31 3.44
CA CYS A 147 2.11 -12.67 2.12
C CYS A 147 1.71 -11.68 1.01
N ALA A 148 1.21 -10.50 1.39
CA ALA A 148 0.74 -9.44 0.49
C ALA A 148 1.44 -8.09 0.75
N HIS A 149 2.19 -7.97 1.84
CA HIS A 149 2.86 -6.75 2.25
C HIS A 149 4.32 -7.01 2.56
N TRP A 150 5.13 -5.95 2.59
CA TRP A 150 6.44 -6.03 3.22
C TRP A 150 6.29 -6.25 4.73
N ASP A 151 7.27 -6.94 5.33
CA ASP A 151 7.28 -7.23 6.76
C ASP A 151 7.33 -5.93 7.59
N GLU A 152 6.31 -5.71 8.43
CA GLU A 152 6.14 -4.46 9.18
C GLU A 152 7.33 -4.21 10.11
N ALA A 153 7.85 -5.25 10.77
CA ALA A 153 8.95 -5.13 11.72
C ALA A 153 10.28 -4.72 11.06
N THR A 154 10.43 -5.04 9.78
CA THR A 154 11.61 -4.66 9.00
C THR A 154 11.46 -3.27 8.38
N PHE A 155 10.27 -2.99 7.84
CA PHE A 155 10.04 -1.85 6.97
C PHE A 155 9.36 -0.65 7.64
N GLY A 156 8.57 -0.85 8.70
CA GLY A 156 7.82 0.21 9.39
C GLY A 156 7.08 1.12 8.42
N SER A 157 7.47 2.40 8.36
CA SER A 157 6.83 3.43 7.52
C SER A 157 7.12 3.31 6.02
N GLU A 158 7.34 2.12 5.48
CA GLU A 158 7.36 1.91 4.03
C GLU A 158 5.92 1.80 3.52
N LEU A 159 5.64 2.39 2.36
CA LEU A 159 4.29 2.49 1.81
C LEU A 159 3.49 1.18 1.82
N MET A 160 4.11 0.05 1.51
CA MET A 160 3.46 -1.25 1.31
C MET A 160 3.61 -2.20 2.50
N THR A 161 3.82 -1.67 3.71
CA THR A 161 3.60 -2.44 4.94
C THR A 161 2.12 -2.52 5.28
N GLY A 162 1.76 -3.43 6.18
CA GLY A 162 0.35 -3.73 6.47
C GLY A 162 -0.38 -2.69 7.30
N PHE A 163 0.35 -1.78 7.94
CA PHE A 163 -0.20 -0.78 8.82
C PHE A 163 0.32 0.60 8.44
N SER A 164 -0.60 1.51 8.17
CA SER A 164 -0.27 2.92 7.95
C SER A 164 0.37 3.50 9.21
N ASN A 165 1.61 3.97 9.11
CA ASN A 165 2.30 4.74 10.14
C ASN A 165 2.07 6.26 9.97
N ALA A 166 1.37 6.68 8.90
CA ALA A 166 1.02 8.07 8.66
C ALA A 166 0.06 8.64 9.72
N ASN A 167 0.26 9.92 10.08
CA ASN A 167 -0.60 10.64 11.01
C ASN A 167 -0.81 12.11 10.58
N PHE A 168 -1.75 12.80 11.22
CA PHE A 168 -2.06 14.19 10.87
C PHE A 168 -0.99 15.21 11.31
N ALA A 169 0.02 14.78 12.08
CA ALA A 169 1.11 15.60 12.58
C ALA A 169 2.37 15.57 11.68
N GLY A 170 2.31 14.85 10.54
CA GLY A 170 3.33 14.89 9.51
C GLY A 170 4.15 13.60 9.34
N SER A 171 3.89 12.54 10.12
CA SER A 171 4.40 11.21 9.77
C SER A 171 3.72 10.72 8.49
N ARG A 172 4.49 10.06 7.61
CA ARG A 172 4.02 9.54 6.32
C ARG A 172 4.57 8.14 6.09
N ASP A 173 3.84 7.34 5.31
CA ASP A 173 4.36 6.12 4.71
C ASP A 173 5.06 6.47 3.39
N ILE A 174 6.22 5.86 3.15
CA ILE A 174 7.22 6.32 2.18
C ILE A 174 7.32 5.34 1.02
N LEU A 175 7.17 5.82 -0.22
CA LEU A 175 7.36 4.98 -1.41
C LEU A 175 8.85 4.68 -1.60
N SER A 176 9.30 3.47 -1.22
CA SER A 176 10.71 3.11 -1.36
C SER A 176 11.06 2.61 -2.76
N ARG A 177 12.36 2.66 -3.07
CA ARG A 177 12.93 2.00 -4.25
C ARG A 177 12.64 0.50 -4.29
N ILE A 178 12.43 -0.16 -3.15
CA ILE A 178 12.12 -1.59 -3.08
C ILE A 178 10.73 -1.86 -3.67
N THR A 179 9.73 -1.05 -3.31
CA THR A 179 8.38 -1.13 -3.89
C THR A 179 8.39 -0.83 -5.38
N ILE A 180 9.17 0.17 -5.84
CA ILE A 180 9.35 0.43 -7.27
C ILE A 180 10.01 -0.77 -7.98
N GLY A 181 10.99 -1.44 -7.36
CA GLY A 181 11.57 -2.66 -7.90
C GLY A 181 10.59 -3.82 -7.99
N ALA A 182 9.65 -3.95 -7.06
CA ALA A 182 8.61 -4.95 -7.16
C ALA A 182 7.63 -4.68 -8.33
N LEU A 183 7.44 -3.42 -8.74
CA LEU A 183 6.72 -3.06 -9.97
C LEU A 183 7.54 -3.41 -11.23
N GLU A 184 8.86 -3.17 -11.24
CA GLU A 184 9.75 -3.62 -12.32
C GLU A 184 9.65 -5.15 -12.50
N ASP A 185 9.62 -5.89 -11.40
CA ASP A 185 9.46 -7.36 -11.39
C ASP A 185 8.06 -7.83 -11.84
N LEU A 186 7.07 -6.95 -11.87
CA LEU A 186 5.75 -7.11 -12.50
C LEU A 186 5.73 -6.67 -13.98
N GLN A 187 6.91 -6.32 -14.52
CA GLN A 187 7.16 -5.85 -15.88
C GLN A 187 6.60 -4.46 -16.21
N TYR A 188 6.31 -3.64 -15.21
CA TYR A 188 6.05 -2.22 -15.46
C TYR A 188 7.36 -1.52 -15.85
N ALA A 189 7.27 -0.54 -16.75
CA ALA A 189 8.32 0.45 -16.90
C ALA A 189 8.26 1.36 -15.68
N VAL A 190 9.39 1.55 -15.00
CA VAL A 190 9.46 2.31 -13.76
C VAL A 190 10.49 3.42 -13.85
N ASP A 191 10.24 4.51 -13.13
CA ASP A 191 11.24 5.54 -12.86
C ASP A 191 11.64 5.47 -11.39
N TYR A 192 12.90 5.14 -11.15
CA TYR A 192 13.47 5.04 -9.81
C TYR A 192 13.75 6.38 -9.15
N ALA A 193 13.69 7.49 -9.90
CA ALA A 193 13.79 8.84 -9.35
C ALA A 193 12.53 9.27 -8.59
N GLU A 194 11.40 8.59 -8.81
CA GLU A 194 10.13 8.82 -8.09
C GLU A 194 10.10 8.18 -6.70
N ALA A 195 11.13 7.40 -6.33
CA ALA A 195 11.24 6.89 -4.97
C ALA A 195 11.56 8.02 -3.99
N GLU A 196 10.91 7.98 -2.84
CA GLU A 196 11.23 8.86 -1.72
C GLU A 196 12.46 8.32 -0.96
N ASP A 197 13.15 9.23 -0.26
CA ASP A 197 14.28 8.88 0.60
C ASP A 197 13.82 7.96 1.73
N TYR A 198 14.25 6.71 1.68
CA TYR A 198 13.85 5.67 2.63
C TYR A 198 15.07 4.92 3.17
N ALA A 199 15.04 4.61 4.48
CA ALA A 199 16.04 3.81 5.15
C ALA A 199 15.38 2.66 5.91
N ILE A 200 15.94 1.45 5.76
CA ILE A 200 15.45 0.27 6.48
C ILE A 200 15.73 0.45 7.97
N LEU A 201 14.68 0.36 8.79
CA LEU A 201 14.74 0.57 10.24
C LEU A 201 15.76 -0.35 10.93
N ASN A 202 15.96 -1.56 10.38
CA ASN A 202 16.79 -2.62 10.96
C ASN A 202 17.89 -3.14 10.02
N SER A 203 18.60 -2.25 9.31
CA SER A 203 19.71 -2.68 8.43
C SER A 203 20.98 -3.14 9.17
N ASN A 204 21.12 -2.88 10.48
CA ASN A 204 22.19 -3.40 11.31
C ASN A 204 21.73 -3.52 12.77
N GLY A 205 22.14 -4.59 13.47
CA GLY A 205 22.06 -4.62 14.92
C GLY A 205 22.65 -3.34 15.50
N ILE A 206 21.84 -2.61 16.28
CA ILE A 206 22.13 -1.33 16.94
C ILE A 206 22.16 -0.11 15.99
N PHE A 207 21.01 0.53 15.83
CA PHE A 207 20.88 1.97 16.09
C PHE A 207 19.67 2.21 16.99
N ARG A 208 19.93 2.63 18.23
CA ARG A 208 18.90 3.12 19.17
C ARG A 208 18.34 4.43 18.61
N ARG A 209 17.06 4.44 18.24
CA ARG A 209 16.20 5.57 18.59
C ARG A 209 15.42 5.14 19.82
N GLN A 210 15.71 5.76 20.95
CA GLN A 210 14.96 5.60 22.17
C GLN A 210 13.56 6.17 21.90
N VAL A 211 12.61 5.29 21.54
CA VAL A 211 11.19 5.63 21.55
C VAL A 211 10.76 5.48 23.01
N GLU A 212 10.60 6.61 23.70
CA GLU A 212 9.84 6.62 24.95
C GLU A 212 8.37 6.37 24.58
N TRP A 213 7.81 5.31 25.15
CA TRP A 213 6.38 5.06 25.14
C TRP A 213 5.72 6.10 26.05
N VAL A 214 4.94 7.01 25.48
CA VAL A 214 4.05 7.88 26.28
C VAL A 214 2.79 7.06 26.57
N GLU A 215 2.60 6.63 27.82
CA GLU A 215 1.39 5.94 28.25
C GLU A 215 0.15 6.85 28.14
N ASN A 216 -1.03 6.23 28.06
CA ASN A 216 -2.40 6.75 27.80
C ASN A 216 -2.90 7.92 28.70
N ALA A 217 -2.05 8.70 29.36
CA ALA A 217 -2.44 9.74 30.31
C ALA A 217 -2.61 11.15 29.69
N GLU A 218 -2.34 11.37 28.40
CA GLU A 218 -2.46 12.70 27.78
C GLU A 218 -3.79 12.96 27.06
N LEU A 219 -4.58 11.92 26.75
CA LEU A 219 -5.84 12.10 26.01
C LEU A 219 -6.91 12.84 26.83
N ASP A 220 -6.93 12.65 28.14
CA ASP A 220 -7.87 13.30 29.06
C ASP A 220 -7.53 14.80 29.28
N ASP A 221 -6.26 15.19 29.15
CA ASP A 221 -5.83 16.59 29.26
C ASP A 221 -6.37 17.43 28.09
N TYR A 222 -6.36 16.89 26.86
CA TYR A 222 -6.91 17.58 25.68
C TYR A 222 -8.43 17.74 25.73
N LEU A 223 -9.17 16.74 26.25
CA LEU A 223 -10.62 16.82 26.43
C LEU A 223 -11.01 17.82 27.53
N SER A 224 -10.21 17.92 28.60
CA SER A 224 -10.48 18.83 29.73
C SER A 224 -10.30 20.32 29.41
N ARG A 225 -9.58 20.64 28.32
CA ARG A 225 -9.30 22.02 27.86
C ARG A 225 -10.38 22.61 26.95
N GLY A 226 -11.40 21.83 26.58
CA GLY A 226 -12.55 22.32 25.82
C GLY A 226 -12.23 22.69 24.36
N GLU A 227 -11.17 22.15 23.77
CA GLU A 227 -10.75 22.46 22.39
C GLU A 227 -11.52 21.68 21.31
N PHE A 228 -12.40 20.74 21.70
CA PHE A 228 -13.20 19.93 20.78
C PHE A 228 -14.62 19.69 21.33
N GLU A 229 -15.63 19.76 20.46
CA GLU A 229 -17.01 19.34 20.72
C GLU A 229 -17.46 18.36 19.64
N LEU A 230 -18.10 17.26 20.02
CA LEU A 230 -18.63 16.26 19.09
C LEU A 230 -19.91 16.79 18.45
N LEU A 231 -19.91 17.00 17.14
CA LEU A 231 -21.13 17.37 16.40
C LEU A 231 -21.97 16.13 16.06
N PRO A 232 -23.31 16.20 16.21
CA PRO A 232 -24.19 15.07 15.92
C PRO A 232 -24.39 14.88 14.42
N ALA A 233 -24.49 13.61 14.01
CA ALA A 233 -24.69 13.20 12.64
C ALA A 233 -26.12 13.51 12.16
N ALA A 234 -26.29 14.50 11.30
CA ALA A 234 -27.49 14.64 10.48
C ALA A 234 -27.21 15.42 9.19
N GLU A 235 -27.64 14.83 8.07
CA GLU A 235 -27.93 15.41 6.75
C GLU A 235 -26.75 15.57 5.75
N MET A 236 -26.60 14.58 4.85
CA MET A 236 -25.99 14.78 3.52
C MET A 236 -27.01 14.39 2.42
N PRO A 237 -27.31 15.29 1.45
CA PRO A 237 -28.25 15.00 0.36
C PRO A 237 -27.64 14.15 -0.76
N ASP A 238 -28.51 13.43 -1.47
CA ASP A 238 -28.18 12.56 -2.60
C ASP A 238 -27.46 13.27 -3.76
N GLY A 239 -26.34 12.67 -4.22
CA GLY A 239 -25.87 12.78 -5.60
C GLY A 239 -24.92 13.93 -5.95
N MET A 240 -23.72 13.98 -5.35
CA MET A 240 -22.40 14.27 -5.97
C MET A 240 -21.32 14.42 -4.86
N PRO A 241 -20.08 13.90 -5.01
CA PRO A 241 -19.44 13.27 -3.87
C PRO A 241 -18.52 14.13 -2.99
N PHE A 242 -18.02 15.31 -3.40
CA PHE A 242 -17.11 16.07 -2.52
C PHE A 242 -17.17 17.59 -2.74
N VAL A 243 -17.56 18.33 -1.71
CA VAL A 243 -17.36 19.78 -1.60
C VAL A 243 -16.61 20.11 -0.31
N ASN A 244 -15.71 21.09 -0.35
CA ASN A 244 -15.09 21.62 0.87
C ASN A 244 -16.12 22.39 1.72
N LYS A 245 -15.73 22.86 2.91
CA LYS A 245 -16.61 23.64 3.82
C LYS A 245 -17.27 24.89 3.20
N ASN A 246 -16.82 25.34 2.02
CA ASN A 246 -17.36 26.47 1.28
C ASN A 246 -18.15 26.05 0.02
N GLY A 247 -18.40 24.76 -0.18
CA GLY A 247 -19.14 24.27 -1.36
C GLY A 247 -18.29 24.12 -2.63
N ALA A 248 -16.95 24.25 -2.57
CA ALA A 248 -16.10 24.12 -3.75
C ALA A 248 -15.69 22.66 -4.00
N PRO A 249 -15.63 22.19 -5.27
CA PRO A 249 -15.24 20.82 -5.60
C PRO A 249 -13.83 20.47 -5.11
N ILE A 250 -13.69 19.31 -4.47
CA ILE A 250 -12.36 18.74 -4.16
C ILE A 250 -12.01 17.75 -5.27
N MET A 251 -11.02 18.11 -6.08
CA MET A 251 -10.50 17.24 -7.15
C MET A 251 -9.25 16.52 -6.64
N PHE A 252 -9.33 15.20 -6.44
CA PHE A 252 -8.14 14.37 -6.32
C PHE A 252 -7.53 14.20 -7.71
N GLN A 253 -6.60 15.09 -8.06
CA GLN A 253 -5.82 14.93 -9.28
C GLN A 253 -4.66 14.00 -8.98
N MET A 254 -4.82 12.71 -9.28
CA MET A 254 -3.67 11.81 -9.34
C MET A 254 -2.70 12.36 -10.41
N PRO A 255 -1.37 12.35 -10.19
CA PRO A 255 -0.41 12.71 -11.22
C PRO A 255 -0.71 11.89 -12.47
N ASN A 256 -0.91 12.56 -13.62
CA ASN A 256 -1.29 11.98 -14.91
C ASN A 256 -0.60 10.64 -15.18
N GLY A 257 -1.27 9.52 -14.89
CA GLY A 257 -0.64 8.20 -14.86
C GLY A 257 -1.30 7.24 -15.84
N THR A 258 -1.03 7.39 -17.14
CA THR A 258 -1.20 6.24 -18.03
C THR A 258 -0.05 5.28 -17.73
N LEU A 259 -0.26 4.32 -16.83
CA LEU A 259 0.72 3.28 -16.53
C LEU A 259 0.69 2.25 -17.65
N THR A 260 1.67 2.31 -18.54
CA THR A 260 1.83 1.33 -19.62
C THR A 260 2.79 0.23 -19.20
N ARG A 261 2.34 -1.02 -19.22
CA ARG A 261 3.23 -2.19 -19.15
C ARG A 261 3.86 -2.41 -20.52
N THR A 262 5.18 -2.43 -20.60
CA THR A 262 5.89 -2.81 -21.83
C THR A 262 5.70 -4.32 -22.01
N GLN A 263 4.97 -4.73 -23.05
CA GLN A 263 5.02 -6.12 -23.48
C GLN A 263 6.43 -6.43 -24.01
N PRO A 264 7.01 -7.59 -23.68
CA PRO A 264 8.25 -8.05 -24.32
C PRO A 264 8.07 -8.26 -25.83
#